data_AF-A0A1N7C3P4-F1
#
_entry.id   AF-A0A1N7C3P4-F1
#
_cell.length_a   1.000
_cell.length_b   1.000
_cell.length_c   1.000
_cell.angle_alpha   90.00
_cell.angle_beta   90.00
_cell.angle_gamma   90.00
#
_symmetry.space_group_name_H-M   'P 1'
#
loop_
_entity.id
_entity.type
_entity.pdbx_description
1 polymer ?
#
loop_
_entity_poly.entity_id
_entity_poly.type
_entity_poly.pdbx_seq_one_letter_code
_entity_poly.pdbx_strand_id
1 'polypeptide(L)'
;MSDVLQERAGVPVLVCDPAGPPLATTEAALDLIGNASFGGAEVVALPAGRLDPSFFSLGTRFAGEIMQKFVNYRLRLVVVGDISAHLAASGALRALVAESNRHDHVWFLPDLTALDARLAGTA
;
A
#
# COMPACT_ATOMS: atom_id res chain seq x y z
N MET A 1 2.84 18.05 1.23
CA MET A 1 4.13 17.84 0.54
C MET A 1 3.90 16.76 -0.51
N SER A 2 4.66 16.73 -1.61
CA SER A 2 4.39 15.84 -2.73
C SER A 2 4.96 14.45 -2.50
N ASP A 3 4.33 13.44 -3.09
CA ASP A 3 4.87 12.08 -3.14
C ASP A 3 6.23 12.09 -3.86
N VAL A 4 7.21 11.31 -3.36
CA VAL A 4 8.59 11.33 -3.86
C VAL A 4 8.98 9.94 -4.36
N LEU A 5 9.49 9.87 -5.59
CA LEU A 5 10.10 8.66 -6.11
C LEU A 5 11.51 8.48 -5.51
N GLN A 6 11.76 7.33 -4.89
CA GLN A 6 13.03 6.98 -4.28
C GLN A 6 13.43 5.58 -4.71
N GLU A 7 14.72 5.37 -4.99
CA GLU A 7 15.26 4.03 -5.18
C GLU A 7 15.52 3.37 -3.83
N ARG A 8 14.94 2.19 -3.61
CA ARG A 8 15.04 1.44 -2.35
C ARG A 8 15.37 -0.01 -2.64
N ALA A 9 16.49 -0.50 -2.12
CA ALA A 9 17.01 -1.84 -2.41
C ALA A 9 17.09 -2.14 -3.93
N GLY A 10 17.40 -1.14 -4.77
CA GLY A 10 17.46 -1.25 -6.23
C GLY A 10 16.10 -1.22 -6.95
N VAL A 11 15.00 -0.97 -6.22
CA VAL A 11 13.64 -0.90 -6.77
C VAL A 11 13.11 0.54 -6.70
N PRO A 12 12.50 1.08 -7.77
CA PRO A 12 11.90 2.41 -7.73
C PRO A 12 10.59 2.40 -6.93
N VAL A 13 10.57 3.11 -5.80
CA VAL A 13 9.46 3.18 -4.86
C VAL A 13 8.91 4.60 -4.79
N LEU A 14 7.62 4.77 -5.08
CA LEU A 14 6.90 6.01 -4.79
C LEU A 14 6.58 6.05 -3.29
N VAL A 15 7.26 6.91 -2.55
CA VAL A 15 6.99 7.17 -1.13
C VAL A 15 5.93 8.26 -1.03
N CYS A 16 4.73 7.87 -0.62
CA CYS A 16 3.63 8.79 -0.45
C CYS A 16 3.81 9.64 0.81
N ASP A 17 3.61 10.95 0.69
CA ASP A 17 3.68 11.85 1.84
C ASP A 17 2.46 11.60 2.75
N PRO A 18 2.62 11.47 4.09
CA PRO A 18 1.51 11.21 5.00
C PRO A 18 0.51 12.37 5.10
N ALA A 19 0.91 13.60 4.76
CA ALA A 19 0.01 14.76 4.68
C ALA A 19 -0.62 14.93 3.29
N GLY A 20 -0.42 13.97 2.38
CA GLY A 20 -1.08 13.92 1.08
C GLY A 20 -2.57 13.55 1.16
N PRO A 21 -3.31 13.64 0.04
CA PRO A 21 -4.74 13.37 0.02
C PRO A 21 -5.06 11.92 0.41
N PRO A 22 -6.17 11.68 1.16
CA PRO A 22 -6.54 10.34 1.58
C PRO A 22 -7.01 9.49 0.39
N LEU A 23 -6.73 8.19 0.46
CA LEU A 23 -7.19 7.17 -0.46
C LEU A 23 -8.60 6.70 -0.06
N ALA A 24 -9.59 7.57 -0.29
CA ALA A 24 -10.98 7.32 0.09
C ALA A 24 -11.87 6.81 -1.05
N THR A 25 -11.40 6.88 -2.29
CA THR A 25 -12.16 6.42 -3.46
C THR A 25 -11.29 5.62 -4.41
N THR A 26 -11.96 4.86 -5.27
CA THR A 26 -11.35 4.15 -6.37
C THR A 26 -10.65 5.08 -7.38
N GLU A 27 -11.18 6.29 -7.58
CA GLU A 27 -10.57 7.32 -8.42
C GLU A 27 -9.25 7.80 -7.82
N ALA A 28 -9.20 8.09 -6.52
CA ALA A 28 -7.96 8.45 -5.84
C ALA A 28 -6.90 7.34 -5.96
N ALA A 29 -7.31 6.07 -5.96
CA ALA A 29 -6.40 4.95 -6.22
C ALA A 29 -5.88 4.93 -7.66
N LEU A 30 -6.73 5.21 -8.66
CA LEU A 30 -6.30 5.31 -10.05
C LEU A 30 -5.36 6.49 -10.28
N ASP A 31 -5.62 7.65 -9.67
CA ASP A 31 -4.73 8.81 -9.74
C ASP A 31 -3.37 8.49 -9.13
N LEU A 32 -3.33 7.83 -7.97
CA LEU A 32 -2.09 7.41 -7.33
C LEU A 32 -1.31 6.40 -8.20
N ILE A 33 -2.01 5.42 -8.77
CA ILE A 33 -1.44 4.46 -9.72
C ILE A 33 -0.87 5.18 -10.93
N GLY A 34 -1.60 6.13 -11.51
CA GLY A 34 -1.16 6.93 -12.66
C GLY A 34 0.11 7.72 -12.34
N ASN A 35 0.16 8.37 -11.19
CA ASN A 35 1.34 9.11 -10.73
C ASN A 35 2.56 8.20 -10.52
N ALA A 36 2.35 7.04 -9.89
CA ALA A 36 3.39 6.04 -9.70
C ALA A 36 3.94 5.50 -11.03
N SER A 37 3.05 5.10 -11.94
CA SER A 37 3.42 4.61 -13.26
C SER A 37 4.13 5.67 -14.10
N PHE A 38 3.66 6.92 -14.07
CA PHE A 38 4.30 8.04 -14.79
C PHE A 38 5.70 8.32 -14.25
N GLY A 39 5.90 8.21 -12.93
CA GLY A 39 7.20 8.30 -12.29
C GLY A 39 8.12 7.09 -12.53
N GLY A 40 7.63 5.99 -13.12
CA GLY A 40 8.39 4.75 -13.26
C GLY A 40 8.58 3.99 -11.94
N ALA A 41 7.68 4.20 -10.97
CA ALA A 41 7.66 3.41 -9.74
C ALA A 41 7.15 1.99 -10.03
N GLU A 42 7.77 1.01 -9.39
CA GLU A 42 7.29 -0.38 -9.35
C GLU A 42 6.50 -0.65 -8.07
N VAL A 43 6.81 0.10 -7.01
CA VAL A 43 6.23 -0.04 -5.67
C VAL A 43 5.67 1.28 -5.20
N VAL A 44 4.52 1.25 -4.54
CA VAL A 44 3.89 2.42 -3.91
C VAL A 44 3.87 2.20 -2.40
N ALA A 45 4.66 2.98 -1.67
CA ALA A 45 4.69 3.00 -0.21
C ALA A 45 3.70 4.04 0.32
N LEU A 46 2.49 3.58 0.66
CA LEU A 46 1.38 4.39 1.13
C LEU A 46 1.26 4.35 2.66
N PRO A 47 1.33 5.51 3.35
CA PRO A 47 1.06 5.57 4.78
C PRO A 47 -0.34 5.05 5.13
N ALA A 48 -0.44 4.19 6.15
CA ALA A 48 -1.72 3.64 6.61
C ALA A 48 -2.72 4.74 7.01
N GLY A 49 -2.22 5.89 7.51
CA GLY A 49 -3.05 7.04 7.85
C GLY A 49 -3.70 7.75 6.65
N ARG A 50 -3.24 7.50 5.41
CA ARG A 50 -3.91 7.98 4.19
C ARG A 50 -5.02 7.05 3.74
N LEU A 51 -5.05 5.79 4.18
CA LEU A 51 -6.14 4.89 3.86
C LEU A 51 -7.39 5.30 4.63
N ASP A 52 -8.52 5.36 3.92
CA ASP A 52 -9.79 5.62 4.58
C ASP A 52 -10.14 4.46 5.54
N PRO A 53 -10.76 4.72 6.72
CA PRO A 53 -11.16 3.69 7.66
C PRO A 53 -12.03 2.58 7.04
N SER A 54 -12.80 2.88 5.99
CA SER A 54 -13.58 1.90 5.24
C SER A 54 -12.72 0.83 4.55
N PHE A 55 -11.45 1.10 4.27
CA PHE A 55 -10.48 0.13 3.77
C PHE A 55 -10.23 -0.99 4.79
N PHE A 56 -10.17 -0.65 6.08
CA PHE A 56 -10.00 -1.65 7.14
C PHE A 56 -11.30 -2.41 7.45
N SER A 57 -12.43 -1.96 6.90
CA SER A 57 -13.74 -2.60 7.03
C SER A 57 -14.04 -3.51 5.83
N LEU A 58 -13.66 -4.78 5.93
CA LEU A 58 -13.82 -5.79 4.86
C LEU A 58 -15.26 -6.01 4.36
N GLY A 59 -16.28 -5.53 5.08
CA GLY A 59 -17.68 -5.57 4.63
C GLY A 59 -17.95 -4.68 3.41
N THR A 60 -17.08 -3.71 3.11
CA THR A 60 -17.31 -2.68 2.08
C THR A 60 -16.86 -3.09 0.68
N ARG A 61 -16.15 -4.22 0.52
CA ARG A 61 -15.44 -4.64 -0.72
C ARG A 61 -14.37 -3.66 -1.23
N PHE A 62 -14.32 -2.46 -0.67
CA PHE A 62 -13.46 -1.35 -1.08
C PHE A 62 -11.97 -1.71 -1.08
N ALA A 63 -11.48 -2.36 -0.02
CA ALA A 63 -10.08 -2.80 0.04
C ALA A 63 -9.72 -3.76 -1.10
N GLY A 64 -10.62 -4.71 -1.40
CA GLY A 64 -10.47 -5.65 -2.51
C GLY A 64 -10.36 -4.95 -3.85
N GLU A 65 -11.24 -3.97 -4.10
CA GLU A 65 -11.26 -3.20 -5.35
C GLU A 65 -9.99 -2.36 -5.54
N ILE A 66 -9.52 -1.70 -4.48
CA ILE A 66 -8.27 -0.96 -4.51
C ILE A 66 -7.09 -1.89 -4.78
N MET A 67 -6.92 -2.95 -4.00
CA MET A 67 -5.82 -3.89 -4.17
C MET A 67 -5.81 -4.52 -5.57
N GLN A 68 -6.98 -4.91 -6.10
CA GLN A 68 -7.09 -5.43 -7.46
C GLN A 68 -6.62 -4.44 -8.51
N LYS A 69 -6.84 -3.14 -8.32
CA LYS A 69 -6.32 -2.13 -9.25
C LYS A 69 -4.80 -2.09 -9.26
N PHE A 70 -4.16 -2.07 -8.10
CA PHE A 70 -2.69 -2.13 -8.05
C PHE A 70 -2.16 -3.39 -8.77
N VAL A 71 -2.78 -4.55 -8.55
CA VAL A 71 -2.44 -5.81 -9.25
C VAL A 71 -2.62 -5.68 -10.76
N ASN A 72 -3.77 -5.18 -11.22
CA ASN A 72 -4.09 -5.04 -12.65
C ASN A 72 -3.11 -4.12 -13.39
N TYR A 73 -2.66 -3.07 -12.71
CA TYR A 73 -1.69 -2.11 -13.24
C TYR A 73 -0.23 -2.53 -12.97
N ARG A 74 -0.01 -3.74 -12.44
CA ARG A 74 1.32 -4.31 -12.13
C ARG A 74 2.16 -3.44 -11.19
N LEU A 75 1.50 -2.71 -10.29
CA LEU A 75 2.15 -1.97 -9.23
C LEU A 75 2.02 -2.74 -7.92
N ARG A 76 3.10 -2.76 -7.13
CA ARG A 76 3.07 -3.34 -5.78
C ARG A 76 2.60 -2.29 -4.79
N LEU A 77 1.51 -2.56 -4.09
CA LEU A 77 1.03 -1.69 -3.00
C LEU A 77 1.70 -2.10 -1.69
N VAL A 78 2.30 -1.14 -1.00
CA VAL A 78 2.85 -1.34 0.35
C VAL A 78 2.19 -0.34 1.27
N VAL A 79 1.39 -0.84 2.20
CA VAL A 79 0.81 -0.05 3.28
C VAL A 79 1.82 0.03 4.41
N VAL A 80 2.24 1.25 4.74
CA VAL A 80 3.29 1.52 5.72
C VAL A 80 2.69 2.21 6.95
N GLY A 81 2.85 1.60 8.11
CA GLY A 81 2.43 2.19 9.39
C GLY A 81 1.81 1.17 10.32
N ASP A 82 1.57 1.60 11.56
CA ASP A 82 0.98 0.74 12.58
C ASP A 82 -0.53 0.60 12.39
N ILE A 83 -0.96 -0.61 12.00
CA ILE A 83 -2.36 -1.01 11.88
C ILE A 83 -2.78 -2.02 12.97
N SER A 84 -1.98 -2.17 14.03
CA SER A 84 -2.21 -3.16 15.09
C SER A 84 -3.58 -2.99 15.76
N ALA A 85 -4.04 -1.74 15.94
CA ALA A 85 -5.37 -1.45 16.46
C ALA A 85 -6.49 -2.01 15.56
N HIS A 86 -6.38 -1.85 14.24
CA HIS A 86 -7.35 -2.40 13.28
C HIS A 86 -7.30 -3.93 13.23
N LEU A 87 -6.10 -4.51 13.31
CA LEU A 87 -5.89 -5.97 13.36
C LEU A 87 -6.44 -6.62 14.63
N ALA A 88 -6.38 -5.91 15.76
CA ALA A 88 -6.98 -6.34 17.01
C ALA A 88 -8.51 -6.30 16.94
N ALA A 89 -9.07 -5.26 16.31
CA ALA A 89 -10.51 -5.08 16.16
C ALA A 89 -11.17 -6.03 15.15
N SER A 90 -10.43 -6.55 14.16
CA SER A 90 -11.00 -7.37 13.07
C SER A 90 -10.15 -8.61 12.75
N GLY A 91 -10.70 -9.80 13.05
CA GLY A 91 -10.08 -11.06 12.65
C GLY A 91 -10.05 -11.26 11.13
N ALA A 92 -11.04 -10.74 10.41
CA ALA A 92 -11.06 -10.78 8.95
C ALA A 92 -9.94 -9.93 8.35
N LEU A 93 -9.68 -8.74 8.90
CA LEU A 93 -8.57 -7.90 8.46
C LEU A 93 -7.23 -8.58 8.71
N ARG A 94 -7.10 -9.27 9.85
CA ARG A 94 -5.90 -10.07 10.16
C ARG A 94 -5.66 -11.18 9.14
N ALA A 95 -6.73 -11.90 8.75
CA ALA A 95 -6.63 -12.91 7.72
C ALA A 95 -6.24 -12.31 6.36
N LEU A 96 -6.85 -11.17 5.99
CA LEU A 96 -6.51 -10.44 4.77
C LEU A 96 -5.03 -10.03 4.76
N VAL A 97 -4.55 -9.37 5.82
CA VAL A 97 -3.18 -8.90 5.92
C VAL A 97 -2.19 -10.07 5.88
N ALA A 98 -2.50 -11.17 6.59
CA ALA A 98 -1.68 -12.37 6.54
C ALA A 98 -1.61 -12.97 5.14
N GLU A 99 -2.72 -13.01 4.40
CA GLU A 99 -2.76 -13.50 3.03
C GLU A 99 -2.03 -12.56 2.07
N SER A 100 -2.31 -11.26 2.12
CA SER A 100 -1.64 -10.24 1.31
C SER A 100 -0.12 -10.29 1.51
N ASN A 101 0.35 -10.37 2.75
CA ASN A 101 1.78 -10.49 3.07
C ASN A 101 2.42 -11.81 2.61
N ARG A 102 1.67 -12.78 2.09
CA ARG A 102 2.23 -13.99 1.45
C ARG A 102 2.36 -13.83 -0.07
N HIS A 103 1.63 -12.89 -0.66
CA HIS A 103 1.67 -12.59 -2.09
C HIS A 103 2.66 -11.47 -2.38
N ASP A 104 3.04 -11.36 -3.65
CA ASP A 104 4.02 -10.38 -4.13
C ASP A 104 3.44 -9.03 -4.52
N HIS A 105 2.13 -8.81 -4.39
CA HIS A 105 1.48 -7.60 -4.89
C HIS A 105 1.07 -6.60 -3.82
N VAL A 106 0.76 -7.04 -2.61
CA VAL A 106 0.27 -6.17 -1.53
C VAL A 106 0.95 -6.51 -0.23
N TRP A 107 1.67 -5.57 0.37
CA TRP A 107 2.32 -5.76 1.67
C TRP A 107 1.81 -4.76 2.70
N PHE A 108 1.75 -5.21 3.94
CA PHE A 108 1.47 -4.39 5.12
C PHE A 108 2.68 -4.47 6.03
N LEU A 109 3.38 -3.35 6.16
CA LEU A 109 4.65 -3.24 6.86
C LEU A 109 4.58 -2.11 7.91
N PRO A 110 5.30 -2.25 9.04
CA PRO A 110 5.26 -1.24 10.10
C PRO A 110 5.92 0.08 9.68
N ASP A 111 6.96 0.00 8.85
CA ASP A 111 7.78 1.15 8.46
C ASP A 111 8.50 0.89 7.13
N LEU A 112 9.16 1.95 6.65
CA LEU A 112 9.91 1.95 5.42
C LEU A 112 11.21 1.10 5.48
N THR A 113 11.78 0.88 6.67
CA THR A 113 12.94 0.01 6.84
C THR A 113 12.56 -1.46 6.67
N ALA A 114 11.39 -1.86 7.15
CA ALA A 114 10.82 -3.19 6.89
C ALA A 114 10.56 -3.41 5.39
N LEU A 115 10.17 -2.35 4.66
CA LEU A 115 10.05 -2.39 3.20
C LEU A 115 11.41 -2.68 2.54
N ASP A 116 12.46 -1.95 2.92
CA ASP A 116 13.80 -2.18 2.37
C ASP A 116 14.29 -3.60 2.59
N ALA A 117 14.14 -4.12 3.82
CA ALA A 117 14.54 -5.47 4.17
C ALA A 117 13.78 -6.53 3.34
N ARG A 118 12.49 -6.29 3.09
CA ARG A 118 11.66 -7.20 2.31
C ARG A 118 12.00 -7.17 0.82
N LEU A 119 12.24 -5.98 0.26
CA LEU A 119 12.67 -5.84 -1.13
C LEU A 119 14.04 -6.52 -1.34
N ALA A 120 14.98 -6.31 -0.42
CA ALA A 120 16.30 -6.93 -0.48
C ALA A 120 16.27 -8.47 -0.38
N GLY A 121 15.29 -9.05 0.33
CA GLY A 121 15.11 -10.50 0.43
C GLY A 121 14.36 -11.14 -0.75
N THR A 122 13.83 -10.32 -1.68
CA THR A 122 13.11 -10.80 -2.88
C THR A 122 14.01 -10.80 -4.12
N ALA A 123 15.19 -10.16 -4.04
CA ALA A 123 16.22 -10.12 -5.08
C ALA A 123 17.15 -11.35 -5.03
#